data_AF-A0A9P7LA16-F1
#
_entry.id   AF-A0A9P7LA16-F1
#
_cell.length_a   1.000
_cell.length_b   1.000
_cell.length_c   1.000
_cell.angle_alpha   90.00
_cell.angle_beta   90.00
_cell.angle_gamma   90.00
#
_symmetry.space_group_name_H-M   'P 1'
#
loop_
_entity.id
_entity.type
_entity.pdbx_description
1 polymer ?
#
loop_
_entity_poly.entity_id
_entity_poly.type
_entity_poly.pdbx_seq_one_letter_code
_entity_poly.pdbx_strand_id
1 'polypeptide(L)'
;MSTNSGSRGLLGLPVEVLMYILDHAELCDLYWLSQTCKTMRCLAKRDFRTIINTNVEDKAYFLLGLAYVLPDHYFCWRCCMLHTVNRHVPSVMSLPCWDYSVKFNWH
;
A
#
# COMPACT_ATOMS: atom_id res chain seq x y z
N MET A 1 -18.10 31.12 28.87
CA MET A 1 -18.91 30.54 27.77
C MET A 1 -17.95 29.80 26.85
N SER A 2 -18.22 28.51 26.65
CA SER A 2 -17.38 27.52 25.96
C SER A 2 -17.16 27.83 24.47
N THR A 3 -15.98 27.50 23.96
CA THR A 3 -15.86 26.88 22.63
C THR A 3 -14.86 25.72 22.72
N ASN A 4 -15.42 24.52 22.58
CA ASN A 4 -14.77 23.22 22.51
C ASN A 4 -13.36 23.24 21.88
N SER A 5 -12.36 22.80 22.64
CA SER A 5 -11.14 22.20 22.11
C SER A 5 -11.45 20.81 21.53
N GLY A 6 -12.46 20.73 20.65
CA GLY A 6 -12.78 19.51 19.92
C GLY A 6 -11.56 19.14 19.12
N SER A 7 -11.03 17.95 19.36
CA SER A 7 -9.91 17.36 18.63
C SER A 7 -9.99 17.73 17.16
N ARG A 8 -9.09 18.61 16.67
CA ARG A 8 -8.99 18.88 15.24
C ARG A 8 -8.59 17.55 14.59
N GLY A 9 -9.57 16.89 13.97
CA GLY A 9 -9.35 15.63 13.27
C GLY A 9 -8.29 15.79 12.19
N LEU A 10 -7.76 14.68 11.71
CA LEU A 10 -6.82 14.71 10.59
C LEU A 10 -7.48 15.44 9.40
N LEU A 11 -6.75 16.34 8.73
CA LEU A 11 -7.28 17.22 7.67
C LEU A 11 -8.41 18.18 8.11
N GLY A 12 -8.65 18.35 9.42
CA GLY A 12 -9.77 19.15 9.93
C GLY A 12 -11.14 18.50 9.71
N LEU A 13 -11.17 17.21 9.34
CA LEU A 13 -12.39 16.46 9.10
C LEU A 13 -12.81 15.64 10.34
N PRO A 14 -14.12 15.45 10.57
CA PRO A 14 -14.61 14.44 11.49
C PRO A 14 -14.09 13.05 11.13
N VAL A 15 -13.92 12.18 12.14
CA VAL A 15 -13.37 10.83 11.94
C VAL A 15 -14.27 10.00 11.03
N GLU A 16 -15.57 10.19 11.13
CA GLU A 16 -16.59 9.46 10.37
C GLU A 16 -16.49 9.77 8.87
N VAL A 17 -16.19 11.04 8.54
CA VAL A 17 -15.98 11.48 7.16
C VAL A 17 -14.67 10.89 6.61
N LEU A 18 -13.61 10.87 7.42
CA LEU A 18 -12.36 10.21 7.03
C LEU A 18 -12.58 8.72 6.78
N MET A 19 -13.29 8.02 7.67
CA MET A 19 -13.59 6.59 7.50
C MET A 19 -14.38 6.35 6.22
N TYR A 20 -15.38 7.19 5.92
CA TYR A 20 -16.13 7.11 4.67
C TYR A 20 -15.23 7.26 3.43
N ILE A 21 -14.28 8.20 3.44
CA ILE A 21 -13.30 8.36 2.36
C ILE A 21 -12.42 7.10 2.23
N LEU A 22 -11.95 6.57 3.35
CA LEU A 22 -11.10 5.38 3.37
C LEU A 22 -11.82 4.12 2.88
N ASP A 23 -13.13 3.99 3.11
CA ASP A 23 -13.93 2.86 2.61
C ASP A 23 -14.08 2.87 1.08
N HIS A 24 -13.77 3.98 0.42
CA HIS A 24 -13.74 4.12 -1.03
C HIS A 24 -12.32 4.10 -1.62
N ALA A 25 -11.27 4.00 -0.80
CA ALA A 25 -9.89 3.95 -1.25
C ALA A 25 -9.49 2.55 -1.70
N GLU A 26 -8.60 2.46 -2.68
CA GLU A 26 -8.04 1.17 -3.10
C GLU A 26 -7.15 0.57 -2.00
N LEU A 27 -6.94 -0.75 -2.05
CA LEU A 27 -6.14 -1.46 -1.05
C LEU A 27 -4.69 -0.94 -0.97
N CYS A 28 -4.11 -0.54 -2.11
CA CYS A 28 -2.76 0.03 -2.18
C CYS A 28 -2.70 1.44 -1.54
N ASP A 29 -3.74 2.26 -1.71
CA ASP A 29 -3.86 3.57 -1.08
C ASP A 29 -3.97 3.43 0.44
N LEU A 30 -4.82 2.52 0.90
CA LEU A 30 -4.96 2.21 2.33
C LEU A 30 -3.63 1.76 2.95
N TYR A 31 -2.88 0.93 2.23
CA TYR A 31 -1.55 0.52 2.66
C TYR A 31 -0.64 1.74 2.80
N TRP A 32 -0.53 2.60 1.78
CA TRP A 32 0.32 3.80 1.88
C TRP A 32 -0.11 4.75 2.98
N LEU A 33 -1.41 5.01 3.11
CA LEU A 33 -1.97 5.85 4.17
C LEU A 33 -1.58 5.30 5.55
N SER A 34 -1.65 3.98 5.76
CA SER A 34 -1.26 3.35 7.02
C SER A 34 0.22 3.59 7.41
N GLN A 35 1.08 3.87 6.42
CA GLN A 35 2.50 4.16 6.64
C GLN A 35 2.79 5.65 6.94
N THR A 36 1.83 6.55 6.78
CA THR A 36 2.08 8.01 6.90
C THR A 36 2.16 8.51 8.35
N CYS A 37 1.13 8.28 9.17
CA CYS A 37 1.04 8.80 10.53
C CYS A 37 0.28 7.84 11.45
N LYS A 38 0.35 8.05 12.78
CA LYS A 38 -0.34 7.19 13.77
C LYS A 38 -1.84 7.12 13.55
N THR A 39 -2.48 8.25 13.23
CA THR A 39 -3.92 8.30 12.98
C THR A 39 -4.31 7.49 11.75
N MET A 40 -3.62 7.68 10.61
CA MET A 40 -3.89 6.87 9.42
C MET A 40 -3.51 5.41 9.60
N ARG A 41 -2.46 5.11 10.37
CA ARG A 41 -2.15 3.72 10.75
C ARG A 41 -3.31 3.05 11.48
N CYS A 42 -4.00 3.78 12.36
CA CYS A 42 -5.19 3.26 13.03
C CYS A 42 -6.40 3.15 12.09
N LEU A 43 -6.69 4.19 11.31
CA LEU A 43 -7.90 4.27 10.49
C LEU A 43 -7.84 3.38 9.23
N ALA A 44 -6.69 3.38 8.54
CA ALA A 44 -6.46 2.61 7.31
C ALA A 44 -5.93 1.20 7.59
N LYS A 45 -5.86 0.76 8.86
CA LYS A 45 -5.40 -0.59 9.20
C LYS A 45 -6.29 -1.62 8.53
N ARG A 46 -5.68 -2.54 7.79
CA ARG A 46 -6.33 -3.74 7.25
C ARG A 46 -5.39 -4.93 7.42
N ASP A 47 -5.94 -6.13 7.38
CA ASP A 47 -5.13 -7.34 7.26
C ASP A 47 -4.73 -7.52 5.78
N PHE A 48 -3.82 -6.66 5.33
CA PHE A 48 -3.38 -6.64 3.93
C PHE A 48 -2.87 -8.01 3.49
N ARG A 49 -2.17 -8.74 4.37
CA ARG A 49 -1.65 -10.07 4.06
C ARG A 49 -2.76 -11.06 3.77
N THR A 50 -3.81 -11.09 4.59
CA THR A 50 -4.93 -12.02 4.34
C THR A 50 -5.71 -11.62 3.09
N ILE A 51 -6.01 -10.33 2.93
CA ILE A 51 -6.76 -9.81 1.77
C ILE A 51 -6.05 -10.15 0.45
N ILE A 52 -4.77 -9.83 0.31
CA ILE A 52 -4.02 -10.10 -0.93
C ILE A 52 -3.81 -11.59 -1.22
N ASN A 53 -3.93 -12.47 -0.22
CA ASN A 53 -3.75 -13.91 -0.43
C ASN A 53 -5.08 -14.63 -0.68
N THR A 54 -6.22 -13.94 -0.53
CA THR A 54 -7.55 -14.52 -0.74
C THR A 54 -7.98 -14.41 -2.20
N ASN A 55 -7.54 -13.38 -2.93
CA ASN A 55 -7.87 -13.14 -4.34
C ASN A 55 -6.62 -12.77 -5.15
N VAL A 56 -6.38 -13.49 -6.25
CA VAL A 56 -5.24 -13.28 -7.15
C VAL A 56 -5.37 -11.96 -7.92
N GLU A 57 -6.57 -11.56 -8.31
CA GLU A 57 -6.80 -10.29 -9.01
C GLU A 57 -6.52 -9.10 -8.07
N ASP A 58 -7.08 -9.13 -6.86
CA ASP A 58 -6.82 -8.10 -5.85
C ASP A 58 -5.34 -8.02 -5.50
N LYS A 59 -4.65 -9.16 -5.43
CA LYS A 59 -3.18 -9.20 -5.27
C LYS A 59 -2.47 -8.50 -6.41
N ALA A 60 -2.88 -8.76 -7.66
CA ALA A 60 -2.24 -8.17 -8.83
C ALA A 60 -2.45 -6.64 -8.86
N TYR A 61 -3.68 -6.16 -8.65
CA TYR A 61 -3.96 -4.72 -8.58
C TYR A 61 -3.23 -4.06 -7.43
N PHE A 62 -3.21 -4.68 -6.25
CA PHE A 62 -2.47 -4.19 -5.10
C PHE A 62 -0.97 -4.04 -5.40
N LEU A 63 -0.33 -5.09 -5.91
CA LEU A 63 1.10 -5.06 -6.22
C LEU A 63 1.44 -4.11 -7.36
N LEU A 64 0.55 -3.98 -8.35
CA LEU A 64 0.68 -3.00 -9.43
C LEU A 64 0.62 -1.56 -8.90
N GLY A 65 -0.34 -1.26 -8.02
CA GLY A 65 -0.42 0.03 -7.34
C GLY A 65 0.82 0.35 -6.51
N LEU A 66 1.39 -0.65 -5.83
CA LEU A 66 2.66 -0.49 -5.12
C LEU A 66 3.83 -0.19 -6.07
N ALA A 67 3.92 -0.90 -7.20
CA ALA A 67 4.95 -0.67 -8.20
C ALA A 67 4.88 0.74 -8.80
N TYR A 68 3.68 1.29 -8.97
CA TYR A 68 3.49 2.65 -9.49
C TYR A 68 4.11 3.71 -8.57
N VAL A 69 4.04 3.52 -7.26
CA VAL A 69 4.56 4.48 -6.26
C VAL A 69 6.04 4.21 -5.92
N LEU A 70 6.51 2.97 -6.08
CA LEU A 70 7.87 2.56 -5.75
C LEU A 70 8.80 2.67 -6.97
N PRO A 71 9.65 3.71 -7.06
CA PRO A 71 10.42 4.01 -8.28
C PRO A 71 11.46 2.95 -8.66
N ASP A 72 11.86 2.10 -7.71
CA ASP A 72 12.83 1.03 -7.90
C ASP A 72 12.19 -0.36 -7.89
N HIS A 73 10.88 -0.44 -8.10
CA HIS A 73 10.16 -1.70 -8.10
C HIS A 73 9.29 -1.87 -9.34
N TYR A 74 9.05 -3.12 -9.71
CA TYR A 74 8.11 -3.48 -10.77
C TYR A 74 7.27 -4.67 -10.37
N PHE A 75 6.00 -4.67 -10.80
CA PHE A 75 5.12 -5.81 -10.67
C PHE A 75 5.41 -6.82 -11.79
N CYS A 76 5.57 -8.10 -11.44
CA CYS A 76 5.70 -9.17 -12.41
C CYS A 76 4.43 -10.03 -12.47
N TRP A 77 3.76 -9.99 -13.61
CA TRP A 77 2.55 -10.76 -13.87
C TRP A 77 2.77 -12.29 -13.87
N ARG A 78 4.01 -12.76 -14.11
CA ARG A 78 4.32 -14.21 -14.18
C ARG A 78 4.37 -14.87 -12.81
N CYS A 79 4.95 -14.21 -11.82
CA CYS A 79 5.08 -14.75 -10.46
C CYS A 79 4.12 -14.07 -9.46
N CYS A 80 3.39 -13.04 -9.88
CA CYS A 80 2.52 -12.22 -9.04
C CYS A 80 3.26 -11.68 -7.80
N MET A 81 4.47 -11.15 -8.02
CA MET A 81 5.33 -10.58 -6.98
C MET A 81 5.84 -9.20 -7.40
N LEU A 82 6.24 -8.41 -6.39
CA LEU A 82 6.95 -7.16 -6.57
C LEU A 82 8.47 -7.43 -6.53
N HIS A 83 9.18 -6.99 -7.56
CA HIS A 83 10.62 -7.12 -7.70
C HIS A 83 11.31 -5.77 -7.65
N THR A 84 12.59 -5.75 -7.27
CA THR A 84 13.43 -4.57 -7.36
C THR A 84 14.07 -4.44 -8.74
N VAL A 85 14.16 -3.21 -9.25
CA VAL A 85 14.90 -2.90 -10.46
C VAL A 85 16.38 -2.79 -10.09
N ASN A 86 17.19 -3.76 -10.51
CA ASN A 86 18.63 -3.67 -10.34
C ASN A 86 19.24 -2.79 -11.45
N ARG A 87 19.42 -1.50 -11.16
CA ARG A 87 19.99 -0.51 -12.10
C ARG A 87 21.47 -0.77 -12.46
N HIS A 88 22.14 -1.69 -11.76
CA HIS A 88 23.55 -2.04 -12.01
C HIS A 88 23.74 -3.27 -12.90
N VAL A 89 22.67 -3.95 -13.30
CA VAL A 89 22.74 -5.10 -14.22
C VAL A 89 22.44 -4.60 -15.65
N PRO A 90 23.28 -4.92 -16.65
CA PRO A 90 23.03 -4.53 -18.03
C PRO A 90 21.65 -5.03 -18.50
N SER A 91 20.90 -4.17 -19.19
CA SER A 91 19.51 -4.37 -19.65
C SER A 91 19.26 -5.57 -20.58
N VAL A 92 20.29 -6.38 -20.85
CA VAL A 92 20.26 -7.54 -21.76
C VAL A 92 19.83 -8.82 -21.02
N MET A 93 19.91 -8.84 -19.68
CA MET A 93 19.49 -10.00 -18.88
C MET A 93 18.09 -9.77 -18.32
N SER A 94 17.09 -10.36 -18.96
CA SER A 94 15.78 -10.60 -18.36
C SER A 94 15.99 -11.48 -17.13
N LEU A 95 16.10 -10.84 -15.95
CA LEU A 95 16.30 -11.52 -14.68
C LEU A 95 15.17 -12.54 -14.46
N PRO A 96 15.48 -13.83 -14.27
CA PRO A 96 14.48 -14.82 -13.89
C PRO A 96 13.78 -14.36 -12.61
N CYS A 97 12.46 -14.62 -12.48
CA CYS A 97 11.63 -14.30 -11.31
C CYS A 97 12.13 -14.83 -9.94
N TRP A 98 13.31 -15.46 -9.87
CA TRP A 98 13.73 -16.34 -8.80
C TRP A 98 14.45 -15.63 -7.65
N ASP A 99 15.03 -14.44 -7.84
CA ASP A 99 16.00 -13.91 -6.85
C ASP A 99 15.64 -12.61 -6.10
N TYR A 100 14.59 -11.88 -6.48
CA TYR A 100 14.32 -10.55 -5.90
C TYR A 100 12.89 -10.36 -5.40
N SER A 101 12.34 -11.34 -4.68
CA SER A 101 11.01 -11.17 -4.07
C SER A 101 11.10 -10.29 -2.83
N VAL A 102 10.41 -9.13 -2.84
CA VAL A 102 10.30 -8.29 -1.65
C VAL A 102 9.32 -8.93 -0.67
N LYS A 103 9.77 -9.21 0.56
CA LYS A 103 8.88 -9.53 1.68
C LYS A 103 8.40 -8.21 2.29
N PHE A 104 7.11 -7.92 2.15
CA PHE A 104 6.51 -6.77 2.82
C PHE A 104 6.49 -7.00 4.35
N ASN A 105 6.86 -5.96 5.10
CA ASN A 105 6.68 -5.92 6.55
C ASN A 105 5.24 -5.46 6.84
N TRP A 106 4.41 -6.40 7.29
CA TRP A 106 3.01 -6.18 7.64
C TRP A 106 2.92 -5.75 9.11
N HIS A 107 3.19 -4.47 9.41
CA HIS A 107 3.09 -3.91 10.76
C HIS A 107 1.69 -3.39 11.10
#